data_AF-A0A969JQC7-F1
#
_entry.id   AF-A0A969JQC7-F1
#
_cell.length_a   1.000
_cell.length_b   1.000
_cell.length_c   1.000
_cell.angle_alpha   90.00
_cell.angle_beta   90.00
_cell.angle_gamma   90.00
#
_symmetry.space_group_name_H-M   'P 1'
#
loop_
_entity.id
_entity.type
_entity.pdbx_description
1 polymer ?
#
loop_
_entity_poly.entity_id
_entity_poly.type
_entity_poly.pdbx_seq_one_letter_code
_entity_poly.pdbx_strand_id
1 'polypeptide(L)'
;MYHRVPSEDLDLVITAVNIQREVGGNLAEVLDNISFTIRERVRIKGEIRTLTAQGRISGTVISLLPVVLAGILYLINPDYVSELWVKEAPWVWPGVIPCGYLMLGLSAIMIASGWFAIRKIVDIEV
;
A
#
# COMPACT_ATOMS: atom_id res chain seq x y z
N MET A 1 -13.04 -18.47 30.41
CA MET A 1 -12.38 -17.18 30.11
C MET A 1 -11.96 -17.04 28.64
N TYR A 2 -11.67 -18.15 27.93
CA TYR A 2 -11.37 -18.19 26.48
C TYR A 2 -12.37 -17.46 25.56
N HIS A 3 -13.65 -17.37 25.95
CA HIS A 3 -14.70 -16.77 25.11
C HIS A 3 -14.81 -15.24 25.13
N ARG A 4 -13.96 -14.50 25.88
CA ARG A 4 -14.13 -13.03 26.02
C ARG A 4 -13.07 -12.18 25.33
N VAL A 5 -11.89 -12.72 25.02
CA VAL A 5 -10.86 -12.03 24.24
C VAL A 5 -10.13 -13.06 23.36
N PRO A 6 -10.53 -13.24 22.09
CA PRO A 6 -9.82 -14.10 21.17
C PRO A 6 -8.58 -13.34 20.66
N SER A 7 -7.42 -13.54 21.30
CA SER A 7 -6.14 -13.10 20.75
C SER A 7 -5.14 -14.26 20.79
N GLU A 8 -4.35 -14.42 19.72
CA GLU A 8 -3.27 -15.42 19.65
C GLU A 8 -2.29 -15.29 20.84
N ASP A 9 -2.06 -14.07 21.30
CA ASP A 9 -1.19 -13.81 22.46
C ASP A 9 -1.73 -14.44 23.76
N LEU A 10 -3.06 -14.50 23.94
CA LEU A 10 -3.66 -15.15 25.11
C LEU A 10 -3.51 -16.67 25.04
N ASP A 11 -3.59 -17.26 23.85
CA ASP A 11 -3.39 -18.69 23.63
C ASP A 11 -1.94 -19.11 23.89
N LEU A 12 -0.98 -18.26 23.49
CA LEU A 12 0.43 -18.42 23.81
C LEU A 12 0.68 -18.44 25.33
N VAL A 13 0.06 -17.51 26.07
CA VAL A 13 0.18 -17.44 27.53
C VAL A 13 -0.43 -18.68 28.19
N ILE A 14 -1.61 -19.13 27.77
CA ILE A 14 -2.26 -20.33 28.32
C ILE A 14 -1.41 -21.58 28.08
N THR A 15 -0.86 -21.72 26.87
CA THR A 15 -0.02 -22.86 26.51
C THR A 15 1.28 -22.88 27.32
N ALA A 16 1.93 -21.73 27.47
CA ALA A 16 3.15 -21.61 28.29
C ALA A 16 2.88 -21.96 29.77
N VAL A 17 1.78 -21.46 30.34
CA VAL A 17 1.40 -21.77 31.73
C VAL A 17 1.12 -23.27 31.92
N ASN A 18 0.47 -23.93 30.95
CA ASN A 18 0.20 -25.37 31.02
C ASN A 18 1.47 -26.21 30.89
N ILE A 19 2.34 -25.91 29.91
CA ILE A 19 3.64 -26.60 29.75
C ILE A 19 4.49 -26.45 31.01
N GLN A 20 4.49 -25.25 31.60
CA GLN A 20 5.30 -24.98 32.77
C GLN A 20 4.77 -25.63 34.05
N ARG A 21 3.45 -25.87 34.13
CA ARG A 21 2.84 -26.74 35.15
C ARG A 21 3.19 -28.22 34.98
N GLU A 22 3.45 -28.68 33.76
CA GLU A 22 3.77 -30.07 33.44
C GLU A 22 5.26 -30.41 33.61
N VAL A 23 6.16 -29.49 33.22
CA VAL A 23 7.62 -29.73 33.18
C VAL A 23 8.34 -29.22 34.43
N GLY A 24 7.79 -28.21 35.12
CA GLY A 24 8.40 -27.58 36.29
C GLY A 24 9.58 -26.64 35.93
N GLY A 25 9.49 -25.37 36.32
CA GLY A 25 10.51 -24.34 36.05
C GLY A 25 10.08 -22.95 36.52
N ASN A 26 10.92 -21.93 36.33
CA ASN A 26 10.65 -20.57 36.78
C ASN A 26 9.60 -19.86 35.91
N LEU A 27 8.32 -19.93 36.32
CA LEU A 27 7.18 -19.29 35.65
C LEU A 27 7.38 -17.78 35.47
N ALA A 28 8.08 -17.13 36.41
CA ALA A 28 8.36 -15.71 36.28
C ALA A 28 9.23 -15.42 35.05
N GLU A 29 10.24 -16.25 34.78
CA GLU A 29 11.16 -16.07 33.66
C GLU A 29 10.48 -16.29 32.29
N VAL A 30 9.63 -17.31 32.17
CA VAL A 30 8.88 -17.55 30.93
C VAL A 30 7.84 -16.46 30.69
N LEU A 31 7.14 -16.01 31.73
CA LEU A 31 6.17 -14.93 31.61
C LEU A 31 6.84 -13.60 31.24
N ASP A 32 8.06 -13.35 31.73
CA ASP A 32 8.85 -12.17 31.36
C ASP A 32 9.29 -12.23 29.88
N ASN A 33 9.75 -13.39 29.41
CA ASN A 33 10.10 -13.61 28.00
C ASN A 33 8.90 -13.43 27.05
N ILE A 34 7.72 -13.91 27.45
CA ILE A 34 6.49 -13.70 26.68
C ILE A 34 6.10 -12.23 26.69
N SER A 35 6.15 -11.56 27.85
CA SER A 35 5.84 -10.14 27.97
C SER A 35 6.76 -9.28 27.11
N PHE A 36 8.06 -9.60 27.08
CA PHE A 36 9.03 -8.97 26.19
C PHE A 36 8.66 -9.21 24.71
N THR A 37 8.38 -10.46 24.34
CA THR A 37 8.00 -10.83 22.97
C THR A 37 6.75 -10.08 22.48
N ILE A 38 5.72 -9.97 23.33
CA ILE A 38 4.48 -9.24 23.00
C ILE A 38 4.77 -7.75 22.77
N ARG A 39 5.55 -7.12 23.66
CA ARG A 39 5.94 -5.70 23.51
C ARG A 39 6.71 -5.47 22.20
N GLU A 40 7.61 -6.36 21.85
CA GLU A 40 8.39 -6.26 20.61
C GLU A 40 7.49 -6.43 19.37
N ARG A 41 6.55 -7.38 19.39
CA ARG A 41 5.55 -7.52 18.31
C ARG A 41 4.72 -6.25 18.14
N VAL A 42 4.26 -5.64 19.23
CA VAL A 42 3.48 -4.38 19.18
C VAL A 42 4.33 -3.24 18.59
N ARG A 43 5.60 -3.14 18.99
CA ARG A 43 6.54 -2.16 18.44
C ARG A 43 6.72 -2.35 16.94
N ILE A 44 7.03 -3.57 16.50
CA ILE A 44 7.24 -3.91 15.09
C ILE A 44 5.97 -3.63 14.27
N LYS A 45 4.78 -3.99 14.78
CA LYS A 45 3.49 -3.64 14.15
C LYS A 45 3.33 -2.14 13.97
N GLY A 46 3.74 -1.34 14.95
CA GLY A 46 3.78 0.11 14.88
C GLY A 46 4.71 0.62 13.77
N GLU A 47 5.94 0.11 13.72
CA GLU A 47 6.95 0.47 12.71
C GLU A 47 6.52 0.07 11.28
N ILE A 48 5.94 -1.12 11.11
CA ILE A 48 5.37 -1.56 9.83
C ILE A 48 4.25 -0.61 9.40
N ARG A 49 3.36 -0.21 10.31
CA ARG A 49 2.25 0.71 9.99
C ARG A 49 2.75 2.08 9.54
N THR A 50 3.80 2.62 10.17
CA THR A 50 4.35 3.93 9.76
C THR A 50 5.07 3.84 8.41
N LEU A 51 5.89 2.81 8.20
CA LEU A 51 6.60 2.58 6.94
C LEU A 51 5.63 2.34 5.77
N THR A 52 4.60 1.53 5.98
CA THR A 52 3.56 1.30 4.96
C THR A 52 2.74 2.55 4.68
N ALA A 53 2.42 3.37 5.69
CA ALA A 53 1.76 4.65 5.48
C ALA A 53 2.59 5.59 4.60
N GLN A 54 3.90 5.69 4.84
CA GLN A 54 4.81 6.47 4.01
C GLN A 54 4.83 5.96 2.56
N GLY A 55 4.92 4.64 2.35
CA GLY A 55 4.89 4.02 1.03
C GLY A 55 3.60 4.33 0.25
N ARG A 56 2.43 4.28 0.92
CA ARG A 56 1.13 4.62 0.31
C ARG A 56 1.05 6.08 -0.13
N ILE A 57 1.55 6.99 0.70
CA ILE A 57 1.56 8.43 0.39
C ILE A 57 2.48 8.69 -0.80
N SER A 58 3.72 8.20 -0.77
CA SER A 58 4.68 8.37 -1.87
C SER A 58 4.15 7.81 -3.20
N GLY A 59 3.53 6.63 -3.18
CA GLY A 59 2.89 6.06 -4.35
C GLY A 59 1.76 6.93 -4.90
N THR A 60 0.92 7.47 -4.02
CA THR A 60 -0.18 8.36 -4.41
C THR A 60 0.34 9.67 -5.02
N VAL A 61 1.41 10.25 -4.46
CA VAL A 61 2.04 11.47 -5.00
C VAL A 61 2.59 11.24 -6.40
N ILE A 62 3.32 10.14 -6.62
CA ILE A 62 3.89 9.80 -7.94
C ILE A 62 2.78 9.57 -8.97
N SER A 63 1.70 8.89 -8.61
CA SER A 63 0.56 8.67 -9.51
C SER A 63 -0.19 9.96 -9.88
N LEU A 64 -0.22 10.96 -9.00
CA LEU A 64 -0.86 12.25 -9.25
C LEU A 64 0.00 13.23 -10.06
N LEU A 65 1.32 13.06 -10.01
CA LEU A 65 2.30 13.93 -10.68
C LEU A 65 1.97 14.22 -12.16
N PRO A 66 1.71 13.23 -13.03
CA PRO A 66 1.37 13.49 -14.44
C PRO A 66 0.08 14.31 -14.62
N VAL A 67 -0.91 14.13 -13.73
CA VAL A 67 -2.18 14.89 -13.77
C VAL A 67 -1.94 16.35 -13.41
N VAL A 68 -1.15 16.58 -12.36
CA VAL A 68 -0.79 17.95 -11.92
C VAL A 68 0.06 18.65 -12.98
N LEU A 69 1.07 17.97 -13.54
CA LEU A 69 1.89 18.53 -14.62
C LEU A 69 1.06 18.86 -15.87
N ALA A 70 0.12 17.99 -16.27
CA ALA A 70 -0.76 18.27 -17.38
C ALA A 70 -1.62 19.52 -17.13
N GLY A 71 -2.14 19.68 -15.91
CA GLY A 71 -2.89 20.88 -15.51
C GLY A 71 -2.03 22.16 -15.52
N ILE A 72 -0.80 22.09 -15.00
CA ILE A 72 0.14 23.22 -15.04
C ILE A 72 0.50 23.59 -16.47
N LEU A 73 0.81 22.61 -17.32
CA LEU A 73 1.12 22.83 -18.73
C LEU A 73 -0.06 23.45 -19.47
N TYR A 74 -1.29 23.04 -19.16
CA TYR A 74 -2.49 23.63 -19.74
C TYR A 74 -2.63 25.12 -19.39
N LEU A 75 -2.24 25.53 -18.19
CA LEU A 75 -2.27 26.94 -17.77
C LEU A 75 -1.13 27.78 -18.39
N ILE A 76 0.05 27.20 -18.56
CA ILE A 76 1.24 27.91 -19.08
C ILE A 76 1.23 27.98 -20.61
N ASN A 77 0.91 26.86 -21.28
CA ASN A 77 0.92 26.73 -22.73
C ASN A 77 -0.26 25.86 -23.19
N PRO A 78 -1.47 26.46 -23.30
CA PRO A 78 -2.66 25.73 -23.70
C PRO A 78 -2.56 25.19 -25.12
N ASP A 79 -1.83 25.85 -26.02
CA ASP A 79 -1.65 25.42 -27.40
C ASP A 79 -0.92 24.07 -27.46
N TYR A 80 0.13 23.88 -26.67
CA TYR A 80 0.86 22.61 -26.58
C TYR A 80 -0.03 21.45 -26.09
N VAL A 81 -0.87 21.68 -25.08
CA VAL A 81 -1.81 20.67 -24.58
C VAL A 81 -2.97 20.49 -25.57
N SER A 82 -3.33 21.52 -26.34
CA SER A 82 -4.40 21.46 -27.34
C SER A 82 -4.08 20.50 -28.49
N GLU A 83 -2.80 20.32 -28.84
CA GLU A 83 -2.35 19.37 -29.86
C GLU A 83 -2.72 17.91 -29.54
N LEU A 84 -2.84 17.55 -28.25
CA LEU A 84 -3.37 16.24 -27.84
C LEU A 84 -4.81 16.00 -28.28
N TRP A 85 -5.57 17.06 -28.59
CA TRP A 85 -6.98 16.99 -28.96
C TRP A 85 -7.22 17.13 -30.48
N VAL A 86 -6.21 17.55 -31.26
CA VAL A 86 -6.33 17.82 -32.70
C VAL A 86 -6.23 16.54 -33.54
N LYS A 87 -6.96 16.50 -34.66
CA LYS A 87 -7.34 15.31 -35.44
C LYS A 87 -6.34 14.81 -36.49
N GLU A 88 -5.18 15.43 -36.67
CA GLU A 88 -4.47 15.31 -37.94
C GLU A 88 -3.21 14.44 -37.84
N ALA A 89 -3.40 13.13 -37.74
CA ALA A 89 -2.34 12.14 -38.03
C ALA A 89 -2.61 11.52 -39.41
N PRO A 90 -1.85 11.90 -40.47
CA PRO A 90 -2.12 11.48 -41.86
C PRO A 90 -1.95 9.97 -42.14
N TRP A 91 -1.35 9.21 -41.22
CA TRP A 91 -1.00 7.79 -41.39
C TRP A 91 -2.01 6.80 -40.80
N VAL A 92 -2.97 7.28 -39.99
CA VAL A 92 -3.93 6.42 -39.30
C VAL A 92 -5.19 6.25 -40.16
N TRP A 93 -5.63 5.00 -40.34
CA TRP A 93 -6.84 4.62 -41.10
C TRP A 93 -8.04 5.53 -40.77
N PRO A 94 -8.89 5.90 -41.76
CA PRO A 94 -10.07 6.72 -41.50
C PRO A 94 -11.06 5.95 -40.62
N GLY A 95 -11.14 6.32 -39.34
CA GLY A 95 -12.03 5.68 -38.34
C GLY A 95 -11.41 5.40 -36.98
N VAL A 96 -10.12 5.65 -36.76
CA VAL A 96 -9.46 5.42 -35.47
C VAL A 96 -9.54 6.67 -34.57
N ILE A 97 -9.72 6.44 -33.28
CA ILE A 97 -9.72 7.45 -32.19
C ILE A 97 -8.52 8.40 -32.36
N PRO A 98 -8.66 9.73 -32.17
CA PRO A 98 -7.55 10.67 -32.34
C PRO A 98 -6.35 10.24 -31.49
N CYS A 99 -5.15 10.28 -32.05
CA CYS A 99 -3.93 9.72 -31.44
C CYS A 99 -3.70 10.16 -29.99
N GLY A 100 -4.03 11.41 -29.65
CA GLY A 100 -3.87 11.91 -28.29
C GLY A 100 -4.83 11.29 -27.27
N TYR A 101 -6.07 10.94 -27.63
CA TYR A 101 -6.97 10.21 -26.72
C TYR A 101 -6.48 8.79 -26.44
N LEU A 102 -5.90 8.12 -27.44
CA LEU A 102 -5.33 6.79 -27.28
C LEU A 102 -4.11 6.82 -26.36
N MET A 103 -3.21 7.80 -26.53
CA MET A 103 -2.04 7.98 -25.66
C MET A 103 -2.44 8.35 -24.22
N LEU A 104 -3.44 9.23 -24.04
CA LEU A 104 -3.98 9.57 -22.72
C LEU A 104 -4.63 8.35 -22.05
N GLY A 105 -5.40 7.56 -22.80
CA GLY A 105 -6.01 6.33 -22.31
C GLY A 105 -4.97 5.30 -21.86
N LEU A 106 -3.93 5.08 -22.66
CA LEU A 106 -2.85 4.15 -22.34
C LEU A 106 -2.03 4.61 -21.13
N SER A 107 -1.74 5.91 -21.03
CA SER A 107 -1.10 6.53 -19.87
C SER A 107 -1.93 6.35 -18.60
N ALA A 108 -3.24 6.61 -18.66
CA ALA A 108 -4.14 6.42 -17.52
C ALA A 108 -4.19 4.96 -17.06
N ILE A 109 -4.21 4.00 -17.99
CA ILE A 109 -4.16 2.57 -17.65
C ILE A 109 -2.84 2.20 -16.96
N MET A 110 -1.70 2.70 -17.45
CA MET A 110 -0.40 2.46 -16.81
C MET A 110 -0.30 3.09 -15.41
N ILE A 111 -0.83 4.29 -15.23
CA ILE A 111 -0.86 4.96 -13.92
C ILE A 111 -1.76 4.18 -12.95
N ALA A 112 -2.95 3.76 -13.41
CA ALA A 112 -3.88 2.99 -12.59
C ALA A 112 -3.31 1.62 -12.20
N SER A 113 -2.64 0.92 -13.13
CA SER A 113 -2.01 -0.37 -12.86
C SER A 113 -0.84 -0.22 -11.88
N GLY A 114 0.00 0.81 -12.04
CA GLY A 114 1.09 1.13 -11.12
C GLY A 114 0.57 1.47 -9.71
N TRP A 115 -0.46 2.30 -9.63
CA TRP A 115 -1.10 2.65 -8.35
C TRP A 115 -1.71 1.43 -7.64
N PHE A 116 -2.37 0.55 -8.40
CA PHE A 116 -2.91 -0.71 -7.89
C PHE A 116 -1.81 -1.64 -7.38
N ALA A 117 -0.72 -1.80 -8.14
CA ALA A 117 0.42 -2.60 -7.73
C ALA A 117 1.06 -2.07 -6.43
N ILE A 118 1.22 -0.74 -6.30
CA ILE A 118 1.75 -0.12 -5.07
C ILE A 118 0.82 -0.40 -3.89
N ARG A 119 -0.50 -0.24 -4.07
CA ARG A 119 -1.47 -0.55 -3.01
C ARG A 119 -1.38 -2.00 -2.57
N LYS A 120 -1.24 -2.93 -3.51
CA LYS A 120 -1.15 -4.37 -3.21
C LYS A 120 0.16 -4.75 -2.51
N ILE A 121 1.28 -4.13 -2.87
CA ILE A 121 2.58 -4.41 -2.24
C ILE A 121 2.66 -3.83 -0.83
N VAL A 122 2.05 -2.67 -0.59
CA VAL A 122 2.12 -1.95 0.69
C VAL A 122 0.98 -2.33 1.64
N ASP A 123 0.06 -3.20 1.23
CA ASP A 123 -0.92 -3.80 2.13
C ASP A 123 -0.29 -4.99 2.85
N ILE A 124 0.38 -4.68 3.97
CA ILE A 124 0.90 -5.68 4.88
C ILE A 124 -0.18 -5.90 5.94
N GLU A 125 -0.86 -7.04 5.87
CA GLU A 125 -1.77 -7.52 6.90
C GLU A 125 -0.90 -8.08 8.05
N VAL A 126 -1.01 -7.53 9.26
CA VAL A 126 -0.15 -7.87 10.42
C VAL A 126 -0.92 -8.44 11.60
#